data_AF-A0AA39V323-F1
#
_entry.id   AF-A0AA39V323-F1
#
_cell.length_a   1.000
_cell.length_b   1.000
_cell.length_c   1.000
_cell.angle_alpha   90.00
_cell.angle_beta   90.00
_cell.angle_gamma   90.00
#
_symmetry.space_group_name_H-M   'P 1'
#
loop_
_entity.id
_entity.type
_entity.pdbx_description
1 polymer ?
#
loop_
_entity_poly.entity_id
_entity_poly.type
_entity_poly.pdbx_seq_one_letter_code
_entity_poly.pdbx_strand_id
1 'polypeptide(L)'
;GDSIAQHLQWILDTHGPYPGDHPDVLTCKWSITSPLGRFNTYWVSETHHLVWDTWHDGPDEVGEFLLPTAWLEGSEFNVALWYALEQSKLAGISVHDWPAYNSW
;
A
#
# COMPACT_ATOMS: atom_id res chain seq x y z
N GLY A 1 0.73 -8.03 19.80
CA GLY A 1 0.42 -7.84 18.36
C GLY A 1 1.73 -7.91 17.61
N ASP A 2 1.70 -8.36 16.37
CA ASP A 2 2.88 -8.36 15.50
C ASP A 2 3.33 -6.92 15.21
N SER A 3 4.53 -6.57 15.68
CA SER A 3 5.09 -5.21 15.54
C SER A 3 5.44 -4.87 14.10
N ILE A 4 5.78 -5.87 13.27
CA ILE A 4 6.14 -5.64 11.86
C ILE A 4 4.88 -5.28 11.09
N ALA A 5 3.79 -6.05 11.22
CA ALA A 5 2.50 -5.67 10.65
C ALA A 5 2.06 -4.27 11.13
N GLN A 6 2.08 -4.00 12.44
CA GLN A 6 1.68 -2.68 12.95
C GLN A 6 2.50 -1.53 12.36
N HIS A 7 3.82 -1.72 12.20
CA HIS A 7 4.68 -0.73 11.58
C HIS A 7 4.39 -0.57 10.08
N LEU A 8 4.17 -1.68 9.38
CA LEU A 8 3.81 -1.72 7.96
C LEU A 8 2.53 -0.93 7.69
N GLN A 9 1.49 -1.20 8.48
CA GLN A 9 0.23 -0.47 8.42
C GLN A 9 0.43 1.02 8.67
N TRP A 10 1.21 1.38 9.70
CA TRP A 10 1.47 2.78 10.01
C TRP A 10 2.18 3.52 8.88
N ILE A 11 3.20 2.91 8.24
CA ILE A 11 3.87 3.50 7.07
C ILE A 11 2.83 3.72 5.97
N LEU A 12 2.06 2.68 5.63
CA LEU A 12 1.11 2.73 4.53
C LEU A 12 0.00 3.77 4.76
N ASP A 13 -0.54 3.84 5.97
CA ASP A 13 -1.59 4.78 6.38
C ASP A 13 -1.10 6.24 6.42
N THR A 14 0.20 6.51 6.49
CA THR A 14 0.74 7.88 6.68
C THR A 14 1.40 8.49 5.46
N HIS A 15 1.80 7.67 4.47
CA HIS A 15 2.51 8.14 3.26
C HIS A 15 1.60 8.25 2.04
N GLY A 16 0.30 7.96 2.16
CA GLY A 16 -0.65 8.27 1.09
C GLY A 16 -0.85 9.78 0.89
N PRO A 17 -1.48 10.20 -0.22
CA PRO A 17 -2.07 9.37 -1.27
C PRO A 17 -1.03 8.74 -2.20
N TYR A 18 -1.37 7.57 -2.74
CA TYR A 18 -0.55 6.80 -3.68
C TYR A 18 -0.99 7.03 -5.13
N PRO A 19 -0.11 6.86 -6.13
CA PRO A 19 -0.53 6.92 -7.53
C PRO A 19 -1.38 5.70 -7.82
N GLY A 20 -2.49 5.93 -8.53
CA GLY A 20 -3.54 4.92 -8.67
C GLY A 20 -4.72 5.17 -7.76
N ASP A 21 -4.60 6.04 -6.73
CA ASP A 21 -5.73 6.49 -5.91
C ASP A 21 -6.67 7.47 -6.63
N HIS A 22 -6.68 7.48 -7.97
CA HIS A 22 -7.60 8.32 -8.74
C HIS A 22 -9.05 7.89 -8.44
N PRO A 23 -10.02 8.82 -8.32
CA PRO A 23 -11.42 8.47 -8.06
C PRO A 23 -12.08 7.63 -9.17
N ASP A 24 -11.42 7.45 -10.31
CA ASP A 24 -11.87 6.56 -11.38
C ASP A 24 -11.29 5.13 -11.27
N VAL A 25 -10.28 4.94 -10.41
CA VAL A 25 -9.65 3.65 -10.10
C VAL A 25 -10.16 3.12 -8.75
N LEU A 26 -10.34 4.01 -7.77
CA LEU A 26 -10.87 3.65 -6.46
C LEU A 26 -12.38 3.38 -6.50
N THR A 27 -12.78 2.29 -5.84
CA THR A 27 -14.20 2.00 -5.58
C THR A 27 -14.81 3.00 -4.57
N CYS A 28 -14.00 3.55 -3.66
CA CYS A 28 -14.42 4.50 -2.62
C CYS A 28 -13.80 5.90 -2.82
N LYS A 29 -14.60 6.84 -3.33
CA LYS A 29 -14.16 8.20 -3.72
C LYS A 29 -13.91 9.17 -2.55
N TRP A 30 -14.37 8.84 -1.34
CA TRP A 30 -14.37 9.74 -0.18
C TRP A 30 -13.03 9.84 0.55
N SER A 31 -12.03 9.06 0.14
CA SER A 31 -10.96 8.66 1.05
C SER A 31 -9.54 9.04 0.60
N ILE A 32 -9.40 9.69 -0.57
CA ILE A 32 -8.12 10.20 -1.10
C ILE A 32 -7.43 11.16 -0.11
N THR A 33 -8.21 11.84 0.75
CA THR A 33 -7.70 12.82 1.71
C THR A 33 -7.32 12.24 3.08
N SER A 34 -7.62 10.97 3.37
CA SER A 34 -7.30 10.37 4.68
C SER A 34 -7.09 8.85 4.57
N PRO A 35 -5.86 8.40 4.23
CA PRO A 35 -5.50 6.98 4.14
C PRO A 35 -5.63 6.19 5.45
N LEU A 36 -5.85 6.84 6.59
CA LEU A 36 -5.99 6.18 7.90
C LEU A 36 -7.05 5.08 7.89
N GLY A 37 -6.63 3.86 8.19
CA GLY A 37 -7.52 2.69 8.28
C GLY A 37 -7.87 2.06 6.93
N ARG A 38 -7.17 2.44 5.86
CA ARG A 38 -7.28 1.80 4.54
C ARG A 38 -6.64 0.41 4.56
N PHE A 39 -5.49 0.30 5.22
CA PHE A 39 -4.68 -0.90 5.18
C PHE A 39 -4.93 -1.79 6.39
N ASN A 40 -5.14 -3.07 6.13
CA ASN A 40 -5.03 -4.12 7.13
C ASN A 40 -3.75 -4.89 6.83
N THR A 41 -2.91 -5.08 7.84
CA THR A 41 -1.68 -5.87 7.66
C THR A 41 -1.61 -6.95 8.73
N TYR A 42 -1.13 -8.12 8.34
CA TYR A 42 -1.05 -9.26 9.26
C TYR A 42 0.06 -10.22 8.85
N TRP A 43 0.70 -10.79 9.86
CA TRP A 43 1.57 -11.94 9.70
C TRP A 43 0.77 -13.15 9.26
N VAL A 44 1.20 -13.79 8.17
CA VAL A 44 0.56 -15.00 7.62
C VAL A 44 1.45 -16.24 7.77
N SER A 45 2.77 -16.07 7.79
CA SER A 45 3.72 -17.15 8.02
C SER A 45 5.10 -16.59 8.40
N GLU A 46 6.01 -17.44 8.88
CA GLU A 46 7.39 -17.04 9.22
C GLU A 46 8.11 -16.28 8.11
N THR A 47 7.70 -16.47 6.85
CA THR A 47 8.35 -15.86 5.68
C THR A 47 7.58 -14.68 5.09
N HIS A 48 6.32 -14.46 5.46
CA HIS A 48 5.47 -13.47 4.79
C HIS A 48 4.53 -12.71 5.71
N HIS A 49 4.29 -11.46 5.33
CA HIS A 49 3.21 -10.61 5.80
C HIS A 49 2.27 -10.32 4.63
N LEU A 50 0.97 -10.19 4.92
CA LEU A 50 -0.03 -9.77 3.96
C LEU A 50 -0.40 -8.31 4.23
N VAL A 51 -0.40 -7.51 3.17
CA VAL A 51 -0.99 -6.17 3.12
C VAL A 51 -2.29 -6.29 2.35
N TRP A 52 -3.39 -5.92 2.98
CA TRP A 52 -4.69 -5.83 2.36
C TRP A 52 -5.15 -4.37 2.32
N ASP A 53 -5.29 -3.85 1.11
CA ASP A 53 -5.91 -2.57 0.82
C ASP A 53 -7.42 -2.72 0.63
N THR A 54 -8.18 -2.28 1.63
CA THR A 54 -9.65 -2.40 1.65
C THR A 54 -10.36 -1.52 0.63
N TRP A 55 -9.68 -0.56 0.00
CA TRP A 55 -10.31 0.32 -1.00
C TRP A 55 -10.16 -0.19 -2.44
N HIS A 56 -9.28 -1.17 -2.65
CA HIS A 56 -9.12 -1.90 -3.90
C HIS A 56 -9.74 -3.31 -3.84
N ASP A 57 -10.59 -3.56 -2.85
CA ASP A 57 -11.36 -4.80 -2.69
C ASP A 57 -12.48 -4.88 -3.74
N GLY A 58 -12.08 -5.13 -4.99
CA GLY A 58 -12.95 -5.44 -6.12
C GLY A 58 -12.98 -6.96 -6.39
N PRO A 59 -13.86 -7.42 -7.31
CA PRO A 59 -14.03 -8.85 -7.61
C PRO A 59 -12.77 -9.58 -8.11
N ASP A 60 -11.70 -8.84 -8.43
CA ASP A 60 -10.44 -9.36 -8.94
C ASP A 60 -9.29 -9.37 -7.90
N GLU A 61 -9.59 -9.18 -6.59
CA GLU A 61 -8.61 -9.27 -5.47
C GLU A 61 -7.36 -8.38 -5.63
N VAL A 62 -7.51 -7.23 -6.30
CA VAL A 62 -6.39 -6.34 -6.68
C VAL A 62 -5.73 -5.64 -5.47
N GLY A 63 -6.33 -5.75 -4.28
CA GLY A 63 -5.88 -5.10 -3.05
C GLY A 63 -5.00 -5.96 -2.13
N GLU A 64 -4.73 -7.22 -2.46
CA GLU A 64 -3.94 -8.11 -1.59
C GLU A 64 -2.50 -8.29 -2.07
N PHE A 65 -1.54 -8.05 -1.17
CA PHE A 65 -0.11 -8.13 -1.47
C PHE A 65 0.65 -8.93 -0.41
N LEU A 66 1.31 -10.00 -0.83
CA LEU A 66 2.23 -10.76 0.02
C LEU A 66 3.64 -10.16 -0.04
N LEU A 67 4.15 -9.73 1.12
CA LEU A 67 5.51 -9.23 1.27
C LEU A 67 6.37 -10.23 2.05
N PRO A 68 7.60 -10.51 1.59
CA PRO A 68 8.57 -11.27 2.38
C PRO A 68 8.92 -10.56 3.69
N THR A 69 8.85 -11.26 4.82
CA THR A 69 9.24 -10.72 6.13
C THR A 69 10.66 -10.16 6.14
N ALA A 70 11.59 -10.83 5.45
CA ALA A 70 12.98 -10.41 5.36
C ALA A 70 13.18 -9.01 4.75
N TRP A 71 12.25 -8.53 3.91
CA TRP A 71 12.31 -7.17 3.37
C TRP A 71 11.96 -6.13 4.44
N LEU A 72 11.08 -6.49 5.37
CA LEU A 72 10.57 -5.59 6.41
C LEU A 72 11.49 -5.50 7.63
N GLU A 73 12.36 -6.48 7.81
CA GLU A 73 13.37 -6.49 8.89
C GLU A 73 14.60 -5.64 8.56
N GLY A 74 14.82 -5.30 7.28
CA GLY A 74 15.91 -4.44 6.82
C GLY A 74 15.52 -2.97 6.78
N SER A 75 16.50 -2.08 6.97
CA SER A 75 16.29 -0.62 6.94
C SER A 75 16.24 -0.01 5.52
N GLU A 76 16.49 -0.80 4.49
CA GLU A 76 16.64 -0.30 3.10
C GLU A 76 15.36 -0.41 2.28
N PHE A 77 14.40 -1.22 2.71
CA PHE A 77 13.15 -1.41 1.97
C PHE A 77 12.15 -0.29 2.28
N ASN A 78 11.89 0.58 1.30
CA ASN A 78 10.85 1.58 1.40
C ASN A 78 9.50 0.99 0.99
N VAL A 79 8.70 0.62 1.99
CA VAL A 79 7.35 0.07 1.83
C VAL A 79 6.43 1.02 1.06
N ALA A 80 6.45 2.31 1.38
CA ALA A 80 5.55 3.29 0.76
C ALA A 80 5.83 3.43 -0.74
N LEU A 81 7.11 3.52 -1.12
CA LEU A 81 7.53 3.53 -2.52
C LEU A 81 7.16 2.24 -3.25
N TRP A 82 7.44 1.08 -2.64
CA TRP A 82 7.10 -0.21 -3.23
C TRP A 82 5.60 -0.29 -3.52
N TYR A 83 4.77 0.10 -2.54
CA TYR A 83 3.33 0.07 -2.70
C TYR A 83 2.84 1.06 -3.78
N ALA A 84 3.42 2.27 -3.84
CA ALA A 84 3.14 3.22 -4.90
C ALA A 84 3.45 2.66 -6.31
N LEU A 85 4.56 1.92 -6.45
CA LEU A 85 4.92 1.24 -7.70
C LEU A 85 3.88 0.18 -8.08
N GLU A 86 3.44 -0.64 -7.13
CA GLU A 86 2.42 -1.67 -7.39
C GLU A 86 1.09 -1.03 -7.82
N GLN A 87 0.62 -0.01 -7.12
CA GLN A 87 -0.62 0.69 -7.47
C GLN A 87 -0.55 1.37 -8.84
N SER A 88 0.61 1.91 -9.21
CA SER A 88 0.80 2.53 -10.53
C SER A 88 0.73 1.53 -11.66
N LYS A 89 1.31 0.34 -11.48
CA LYS A 89 1.22 -0.75 -12.47
C LYS A 89 -0.22 -1.16 -12.67
N LEU A 90 -0.96 -1.32 -11.57
CA LEU A 90 -2.38 -1.69 -11.59
C LEU A 90 -3.24 -0.63 -12.29
N ALA A 91 -2.97 0.64 -12.02
CA ALA A 91 -3.68 1.77 -12.63
C ALA A 91 -3.21 2.12 -14.05
N GLY A 92 -2.12 1.51 -14.55
CA GLY A 92 -1.52 1.87 -15.84
C GLY A 92 -0.91 3.29 -15.88
N ILE A 93 -0.50 3.83 -14.73
CA ILE A 93 0.06 5.18 -14.59
C ILE A 93 1.58 5.11 -14.63
N SER A 94 2.21 5.98 -15.42
CA SER A 94 3.67 6.08 -15.47
C SER A 94 4.23 6.73 -14.20
N VAL A 95 5.41 6.29 -13.75
CA VAL A 95 6.16 6.92 -12.66
C VAL A 95 6.46 8.40 -12.90
N HIS A 96 6.49 8.83 -14.16
CA HIS A 96 6.69 10.23 -14.54
C HIS A 96 5.45 11.11 -14.32
N ASP A 97 4.27 10.49 -14.18
CA ASP A 97 3.00 11.15 -13.94
C ASP A 97 2.62 11.15 -12.45
N TRP A 98 3.53 10.68 -11.59
CA TRP A 98 3.34 10.67 -10.16
C TRP A 98 3.33 12.08 -9.56
N PRO A 99 2.55 12.32 -8.49
CA PRO A 99 2.72 13.53 -7.70
C PRO A 99 4.14 13.60 -7.12
N ALA A 100 4.61 14.82 -6.84
CA ALA A 100 5.99 15.04 -6.40
C ALA A 100 6.37 14.19 -5.18
N TYR A 101 7.54 13.55 -5.28
CA TYR A 101 8.06 12.53 -4.36
C TYR A 101 8.25 13.00 -2.90
N ASN A 102 8.20 14.31 -2.62
CA ASN A 102 8.45 14.91 -1.31
C ASN A 102 7.43 14.51 -0.21
N SER A 103 6.56 13.54 -0.51
CA SER A 103 5.43 13.11 0.30
C SER A 103 5.56 11.65 0.79
N TRP A 104 6.54 10.87 0.28
CA TRP A 104 6.65 9.41 0.50
C TRP A 104 8.05 8.95 0.92
#